data_AF-A0A534WBM1-F1
#
_entry.id   AF-A0A534WBM1-F1
#
_cell.length_a   1.000
_cell.length_b   1.000
_cell.length_c   1.000
_cell.angle_alpha   90.00
_cell.angle_beta   90.00
_cell.angle_gamma   90.00
#
_symmetry.space_group_name_H-M   'P 1'
#
loop_
_entity.id
_entity.type
_entity.pdbx_description
1 polymer ?
#
loop_
_entity_poly.entity_id
_entity_poly.type
_entity_poly.pdbx_seq_one_letter_code
_entity_poly.pdbx_strand_id
1 'polypeptide(L)'
;MTLIARGIVFALAFAPGLAYAAKASDEKMTDARLVALLHHVNQDEIAAGKLAQQKGQSVDIKAYGKRLVTDHSSSDQEVMAAAKKAGISPSDSALTANDKEMMRC
;
A
#
# COMPACT_ATOMS: atom_id res chain seq x y z
N MET A 1 -53.58 2.33 -36.53
CA MET A 1 -53.24 3.75 -36.79
C MET A 1 -53.71 4.54 -35.57
N THR A 2 -52.89 5.28 -34.82
CA THR A 2 -51.64 5.97 -35.15
C THR A 2 -50.91 6.36 -33.85
N LEU A 3 -49.59 6.13 -33.85
CA LEU A 3 -48.50 6.96 -33.31
C LEU A 3 -48.24 7.09 -31.79
N ILE A 4 -47.04 6.57 -31.47
CA ILE A 4 -46.18 6.76 -30.31
C ILE A 4 -45.56 8.16 -30.33
N ALA A 5 -45.47 8.85 -29.18
CA ALA A 5 -44.40 9.82 -28.89
C ALA A 5 -44.34 10.08 -27.37
N ARG A 6 -43.27 9.64 -26.69
CA ARG A 6 -42.10 10.46 -26.27
C ARG A 6 -42.50 11.55 -25.26
N GLY A 7 -42.03 11.59 -24.02
CA GLY A 7 -41.02 10.82 -23.33
C GLY A 7 -41.08 11.18 -21.85
N ILE A 8 -40.81 10.20 -20.99
CA ILE A 8 -40.73 10.42 -19.55
C ILE A 8 -39.33 10.95 -19.26
N VAL A 9 -39.24 12.22 -18.89
CA VAL A 9 -38.06 12.83 -18.30
C VAL A 9 -37.85 12.17 -16.94
N PHE A 10 -36.94 11.19 -16.87
CA PHE A 10 -36.46 10.67 -15.59
C PHE A 10 -35.29 11.58 -15.16
N ALA A 11 -35.59 12.55 -14.31
CA ALA A 11 -34.59 13.42 -13.73
C ALA A 11 -33.58 12.57 -12.93
N LEU A 12 -32.33 12.58 -13.35
CA LEU A 12 -31.21 12.09 -12.54
C LEU A 12 -31.16 12.92 -11.26
N ALA A 13 -31.49 12.31 -10.13
CA ALA A 13 -31.14 12.84 -8.82
C ALA A 13 -29.62 12.71 -8.65
N PHE A 14 -28.92 13.79 -8.98
CA PHE A 14 -27.50 13.97 -8.69
C PHE A 14 -27.35 14.14 -7.18
N ALA A 15 -27.06 13.05 -6.45
CA ALA A 15 -26.70 13.15 -5.04
C ALA A 15 -25.34 13.87 -4.94
N PRO A 16 -25.24 15.00 -4.23
CA PRO A 16 -23.96 15.69 -4.06
C PRO A 16 -23.01 14.75 -3.32
N GLY A 17 -21.88 14.48 -3.96
CA GLY A 17 -20.83 13.64 -3.42
C GLY A 17 -20.40 14.12 -2.03
N LEU A 18 -20.51 13.24 -1.04
CA LEU A 18 -19.72 13.35 0.17
C LEU A 18 -18.26 13.20 -0.26
N ALA A 19 -17.58 14.32 -0.49
CA ALA A 19 -16.13 14.34 -0.57
C ALA A 19 -15.61 13.90 0.80
N TYR A 20 -15.19 12.64 0.91
CA TYR A 20 -14.29 12.20 1.97
C TYR A 20 -12.96 12.93 1.74
N ALA A 21 -12.84 14.14 2.29
CA ALA A 21 -11.55 14.79 2.41
C ALA A 21 -10.73 13.98 3.42
N ALA A 22 -9.88 13.08 2.91
CA ALA A 22 -8.84 12.47 3.72
C ALA A 22 -8.03 13.61 4.35
N LYS A 23 -8.06 13.74 5.68
CA LYS A 23 -7.15 14.66 6.37
C LYS A 23 -5.73 14.20 6.07
N ALA A 24 -4.99 14.98 5.29
CA ALA A 24 -3.55 14.84 5.24
C ALA A 24 -3.02 15.04 6.66
N SER A 25 -2.32 14.03 7.19
CA SER A 25 -1.69 14.12 8.51
C SER A 25 -0.43 14.98 8.38
N ASP A 26 -0.34 16.05 9.17
CA ASP A 26 0.85 16.90 9.31
C ASP A 26 1.98 16.20 10.08
N GLU A 27 2.02 14.87 10.03
CA GLU A 27 3.03 14.09 10.74
C GLU A 27 4.31 14.08 9.92
N LYS A 28 5.32 14.79 10.42
CA LYS A 28 6.64 14.90 9.80
C LYS A 28 7.22 13.51 9.50
N MET A 29 7.67 13.31 8.26
CA MET A 29 8.52 12.18 7.93
C MET A 29 9.94 12.49 8.43
N THR A 30 10.42 11.72 9.40
CA THR A 30 11.82 11.75 9.87
C THR A 30 12.57 10.61 9.21
N ASP A 31 13.90 10.69 9.11
CA ASP A 31 14.69 9.61 8.51
C ASP A 31 14.52 8.30 9.28
N ALA A 32 14.42 8.35 10.61
CA ALA A 32 14.13 7.17 11.44
C ALA A 32 12.75 6.57 11.13
N ARG A 33 11.72 7.40 10.95
CA ARG A 33 10.37 6.95 10.56
C ARG A 33 10.38 6.36 9.15
N LEU A 34 11.08 6.99 8.22
CA LEU A 34 11.20 6.53 6.84
C LEU A 34 11.88 5.16 6.78
N VAL A 35 13.01 4.98 7.47
CA VAL A 35 13.72 3.69 7.54
C VAL A 35 12.85 2.62 8.16
N ALA A 36 12.16 2.92 9.27
CA ALA A 36 11.25 1.97 9.92
C ALA A 36 10.10 1.57 8.98
N LEU A 37 9.48 2.53 8.29
CA LEU A 37 8.38 2.29 7.36
C LEU A 37 8.82 1.44 6.15
N LEU A 38 9.96 1.79 5.53
CA LEU A 38 10.50 1.04 4.38
C LEU A 38 10.88 -0.39 4.76
N HIS A 39 11.47 -0.57 5.94
CA HIS A 39 11.81 -1.90 6.44
C HIS A 39 10.56 -2.78 6.60
N HIS A 40 9.54 -2.27 7.31
CA HIS A 40 8.28 -3.01 7.52
C HIS A 40 7.58 -3.35 6.21
N VAL A 41 7.41 -2.38 5.31
CA VAL A 41 6.73 -2.62 4.02
C VAL A 41 7.49 -3.64 3.16
N ASN A 42 8.83 -3.62 3.16
CA ASN A 42 9.59 -4.66 2.46
C ASN A 42 9.36 -6.05 3.07
N GLN A 43 9.31 -6.16 4.41
CA GLN A 43 9.02 -7.44 5.07
C GLN A 43 7.61 -7.96 4.75
N ASP A 44 6.62 -7.06 4.68
CA ASP A 44 5.25 -7.41 4.29
C ASP A 44 5.19 -7.92 2.83
N GLU A 45 5.84 -7.23 1.90
CA GLU A 45 5.91 -7.65 0.50
C GLU A 45 6.67 -8.98 0.31
N ILE A 46 7.71 -9.22 1.12
CA ILE A 46 8.38 -10.53 1.16
C ILE A 46 7.41 -11.62 1.65
N ALA A 47 6.61 -11.35 2.68
CA ALA A 47 5.63 -12.30 3.19
C ALA A 47 4.52 -12.57 2.14
N ALA A 48 4.01 -11.53 1.50
CA ALA A 48 3.04 -11.63 0.41
C ALA A 48 3.61 -12.41 -0.79
N GLY A 49 4.86 -12.14 -1.16
CA GLY A 49 5.58 -12.87 -2.20
C GLY A 49 5.73 -14.37 -1.89
N LYS A 50 6.08 -14.71 -0.64
CA LYS A 50 6.13 -16.10 -0.17
C LYS A 50 4.75 -16.77 -0.25
N LEU A 51 3.70 -16.06 0.14
CA LEU A 51 2.32 -16.57 0.04
C LEU A 51 1.94 -16.83 -1.43
N ALA A 52 2.25 -15.91 -2.34
CA ALA A 52 2.00 -16.07 -3.78
C ALA A 52 2.77 -17.26 -4.38
N GLN A 53 4.02 -17.50 -3.97
CA GLN A 53 4.77 -18.70 -4.38
C GLN A 53 4.11 -20.00 -3.91
N GLN A 54 3.63 -20.01 -2.67
CA GLN A 54 3.08 -21.21 -2.02
C GLN A 54 1.64 -21.51 -2.45
N LYS A 55 0.81 -20.48 -2.66
CA LYS A 55 -0.64 -20.60 -2.86
C LYS A 55 -1.11 -20.16 -4.24
N GLY A 56 -0.24 -19.54 -5.05
CA GLY A 56 -0.56 -19.16 -6.42
C GLY A 56 -0.94 -20.36 -7.28
N GLN A 57 -2.02 -20.24 -8.06
CA GLN A 57 -2.54 -21.33 -8.89
C GLN A 57 -1.87 -21.40 -10.27
N SER A 58 -1.42 -20.26 -10.82
CA SER A 58 -0.72 -20.20 -12.10
C SER A 58 0.80 -20.11 -11.93
N VAL A 59 1.52 -20.50 -12.98
CA VAL A 59 2.98 -20.33 -13.06
C VAL A 59 3.36 -18.86 -12.91
N ASP A 60 2.60 -17.97 -13.53
CA ASP A 60 2.87 -16.52 -13.51
C ASP A 60 2.72 -15.92 -12.10
N ILE A 61 1.72 -16.33 -11.31
CA ILE A 61 1.56 -15.84 -9.94
C ILE A 61 2.72 -16.32 -9.06
N LYS A 62 3.16 -17.57 -9.21
CA LYS A 62 4.32 -18.08 -8.46
C LYS A 62 5.60 -17.36 -8.86
N ALA A 63 5.78 -17.11 -10.16
CA ALA A 63 6.92 -16.36 -10.66
C ALA A 63 6.92 -14.91 -10.15
N TYR A 64 5.75 -14.26 -10.12
CA TYR A 64 5.58 -12.93 -9.52
C TYR A 64 5.92 -12.93 -8.03
N GLY A 65 5.43 -13.92 -7.27
CA GLY A 65 5.80 -14.08 -5.86
C GLY A 65 7.30 -14.28 -5.64
N LYS A 66 7.99 -14.98 -6.55
CA LYS A 66 9.47 -15.10 -6.55
C LYS A 66 10.15 -13.76 -6.75
N ARG A 67 9.62 -12.95 -7.69
CA ARG A 67 10.14 -11.61 -7.95
C ARG A 67 9.96 -10.70 -6.74
N LEU A 68 8.78 -10.67 -6.11
CA LEU A 68 8.55 -9.89 -4.89
C LEU A 68 9.56 -10.22 -3.79
N VAL A 69 9.75 -11.50 -3.49
CA VAL A 69 10.73 -11.91 -2.47
C VAL A 69 12.14 -11.45 -2.83
N THR A 70 12.55 -11.54 -4.09
CA THR A 70 13.91 -11.16 -4.52
C THR A 70 14.11 -9.66 -4.42
N ASP A 71 13.23 -8.89 -5.04
CA ASP A 71 13.36 -7.43 -5.19
C ASP A 71 13.25 -6.74 -3.81
N HIS A 72 12.29 -7.16 -2.98
CA HIS A 72 12.10 -6.57 -1.65
C HIS A 72 13.14 -7.03 -0.62
N SER A 73 13.70 -8.25 -0.75
CA SER A 73 14.84 -8.64 0.10
C SER A 73 16.09 -7.82 -0.21
N SER A 74 16.38 -7.56 -1.49
CA SER A 74 17.50 -6.69 -1.88
C SER A 74 17.27 -5.26 -1.38
N SER A 75 16.07 -4.73 -1.59
CA SER A 75 15.70 -3.38 -1.15
C SER A 75 15.81 -3.22 0.36
N ASP A 76 15.38 -4.23 1.13
CA ASP A 76 15.48 -4.19 2.58
C ASP A 76 16.94 -4.17 3.06
N GLN A 77 17.78 -5.00 2.46
CA GLN A 77 19.22 -5.03 2.76
C GLN A 77 19.88 -3.67 2.46
N GLU A 78 19.51 -3.04 1.35
CA GLU A 78 20.02 -1.72 0.95
C GLU A 78 19.56 -0.62 1.92
N VAL A 79 18.29 -0.60 2.32
CA VAL A 79 17.75 0.35 3.30
C VAL A 79 18.47 0.20 4.64
N MET A 80 18.64 -1.03 5.12
CA MET A 80 19.29 -1.31 6.39
C MET A 80 20.79 -0.95 6.36
N ALA A 81 21.46 -1.20 5.23
CA ALA A 81 22.86 -0.80 5.05
C ALA A 81 23.02 0.73 5.02
N ALA A 82 22.11 1.44 4.34
CA ALA A 82 22.10 2.90 4.30
C ALA A 82 21.83 3.50 5.69
N ALA A 83 20.84 2.97 6.41
CA ALA A 83 20.52 3.39 7.78
C ALA A 83 21.72 3.21 8.72
N LYS A 84 22.38 2.05 8.66
CA LYS A 84 23.60 1.79 9.44
C LYS A 84 24.71 2.78 9.12
N LYS A 85 24.93 3.12 7.84
CA LYS A 85 25.93 4.12 7.43
C LYS A 85 25.58 5.53 7.93
N ALA A 86 24.28 5.85 8.01
CA ALA A 86 23.77 7.11 8.52
C ALA A 86 23.68 7.18 10.06
N GLY A 87 23.98 6.09 10.78
CA GLY A 87 23.83 6.02 12.23
C GLY A 87 22.37 6.02 12.70
N ILE A 88 21.45 5.60 11.83
CA ILE A 88 20.02 5.51 12.10
C ILE A 88 19.69 4.06 12.44
N SER A 89 19.09 3.84 13.60
CA SER A 89 18.51 2.55 13.96
C SER A 89 17.02 2.54 13.63
N PRO A 90 16.52 1.52 12.90
CA PRO A 90 15.08 1.34 12.78
C PRO A 90 14.46 1.11 14.16
N SER A 91 13.35 1.78 14.43
CA SER A 91 12.59 1.61 15.67
C SER A 91 11.11 1.83 15.41
N ASP A 92 10.27 0.91 15.88
CA ASP A 92 8.80 1.04 15.83
C ASP A 92 8.28 2.21 16.67
N SER A 93 9.12 2.78 17.54
CA SER A 93 8.81 4.01 18.27
C SER A 93 8.82 5.24 17.35
N ALA A 94 9.45 5.17 16.18
CA ALA A 94 9.46 6.24 15.19
C ALA A 94 8.21 6.25 14.29
N LEU A 95 7.46 5.13 14.26
CA LEU A 95 6.21 5.00 13.53
C LEU A 95 5.07 5.69 14.27
N THR A 96 4.21 6.36 13.51
CA THR A 96 3.05 7.06 14.05
C THR A 96 1.85 6.13 14.23
N ALA A 97 0.78 6.65 14.83
CA ALA A 97 -0.46 5.89 14.95
C ALA A 97 -1.04 5.53 13.57
N ASN A 98 -0.97 6.47 12.62
CA ASN A 98 -1.43 6.23 11.25
C ASN A 98 -0.56 5.19 10.52
N ASP A 99 0.77 5.23 10.69
CA ASP A 99 1.64 4.22 10.07
C ASP A 99 1.28 2.82 10.55
N LYS A 100 1.11 2.67 11.87
CA LYS A 100 0.74 1.40 12.49
C LYS A 100 -0.64 0.94 12.05
N GLU A 101 -1.58 1.85 11.88
CA GLU A 101 -2.91 1.52 11.39
C GLU A 101 -2.84 0.98 9.95
N MET A 102 -2.04 1.59 9.08
CA MET A 102 -1.86 1.09 7.71
C MET A 102 -1.18 -0.28 7.64
N MET A 103 -0.34 -0.64 8.62
CA MET A 103 0.33 -1.94 8.70
C MET A 103 -0.54 -3.05 9.29
N ARG A 104 -1.73 -2.75 9.83
CA ARG A 104 -2.66 -3.75 10.36
C ARG A 104 -3.45 -4.37 9.21
N CYS A 105 -2.86 -5.36 8.57
CA CYS A 105 -3.61 -6.28 7.69
C CYS A 105 -4.71 -7.02 8.46
#